data_AF-A0A0Q4I5F6-F1
#
_entry.id   AF-A0A0Q4I5F6-F1
#
_cell.length_a   1.000
_cell.length_b   1.000
_cell.length_c   1.000
_cell.angle_alpha   90.00
_cell.angle_beta   90.00
_cell.angle_gamma   90.00
#
_symmetry.space_group_name_H-M   'P 1'
#
loop_
_entity.id
_entity.type
_entity.pdbx_description
1 polymer ?
#
loop_
_entity_poly.entity_id
_entity_poly.type
_entity_poly.pdbx_seq_one_letter_code
_entity_poly.pdbx_strand_id
1 'polypeptide(L)'
;MSFKVRTLENEDPVETAFLQALQRVVDGTPSQQKTRALKLSGRLSVCQQHVAWEAGKSSRTPISGDGAKWPRVRDEVERAKRYVGAAARSQPDPGERSARKELAALRAEIAALRTERRILTAERDLAFAKSAALLLLLEELKRERLVPVTSEDERLATRRAAEERYAAS
;
A
#
# COMPACT_ATOMS: atom_id res chain seq x y z
N MET A 1 -28.26 4.00 -20.34
CA MET A 1 -29.43 4.79 -19.93
C MET A 1 -28.93 6.14 -19.42
N SER A 2 -29.56 7.25 -19.76
CA SER A 2 -29.20 8.59 -19.24
C SER A 2 -30.20 9.00 -18.17
N PHE A 3 -29.71 9.51 -17.04
CA PHE A 3 -30.59 10.07 -16.01
C PHE A 3 -31.03 11.46 -16.47
N LYS A 4 -32.35 11.66 -16.61
CA LYS A 4 -32.93 12.96 -16.91
C LYS A 4 -33.71 13.45 -15.70
N VAL A 5 -33.34 14.63 -15.19
CA VAL A 5 -34.15 15.36 -14.21
C VAL A 5 -35.41 15.87 -14.89
N ARG A 6 -36.57 15.74 -14.25
CA ARG A 6 -37.84 16.27 -14.76
C ARG A 6 -37.94 17.74 -14.39
N THR A 7 -38.13 18.63 -15.36
CA THR A 7 -38.41 20.06 -15.16
C THR A 7 -39.76 20.41 -15.81
N LEU A 8 -40.64 21.14 -15.11
CA LEU A 8 -41.91 21.67 -15.63
C LEU A 8 -41.77 23.18 -15.88
N GLU A 9 -42.52 23.71 -16.84
CA GLU A 9 -42.36 25.08 -17.36
C GLU A 9 -42.86 26.21 -16.43
N ASN A 10 -43.33 25.91 -15.21
CA ASN A 10 -43.94 26.87 -14.29
C ASN A 10 -43.39 26.77 -12.85
N GLU A 11 -42.09 26.52 -12.71
CA GLU A 11 -41.43 26.31 -11.42
C GLU A 11 -40.77 27.58 -10.86
N ASP A 12 -40.62 27.63 -9.53
CA ASP A 12 -39.80 28.63 -8.83
C ASP A 12 -38.40 28.68 -9.48
N PRO A 13 -37.88 29.86 -9.86
CA PRO A 13 -36.57 29.97 -10.48
C PRO A 13 -35.45 29.36 -9.61
N VAL A 14 -35.62 29.37 -8.29
CA VAL A 14 -34.67 28.75 -7.36
C VAL A 14 -34.75 27.24 -7.40
N GLU A 15 -35.96 26.66 -7.44
CA GLU A 15 -36.16 25.22 -7.60
C GLU A 15 -35.53 24.71 -8.90
N THR A 16 -35.79 25.42 -9.99
CA THR A 16 -35.21 25.14 -11.31
C THR A 16 -33.68 25.16 -11.26
N ALA A 17 -33.07 26.14 -10.57
CA ALA A 17 -31.62 26.22 -10.41
C ALA A 17 -31.04 24.99 -9.68
N PHE A 18 -31.74 24.48 -8.66
CA PHE A 18 -31.32 23.24 -7.98
C PHE A 18 -31.46 22.00 -8.87
N LEU A 19 -32.53 21.89 -9.66
CA LEU A 19 -32.72 20.77 -10.59
C LEU A 19 -31.65 20.74 -11.69
N GLN A 20 -31.32 21.92 -12.25
CA GLN A 20 -30.22 22.04 -13.21
C GLN A 20 -28.86 21.74 -12.57
N ALA A 21 -28.64 22.19 -11.33
CA ALA A 21 -27.44 21.85 -10.58
C ALA A 21 -27.32 20.34 -10.33
N LEU A 22 -28.42 19.66 -9.98
CA LEU A 22 -28.47 18.21 -9.87
C LEU A 22 -28.08 17.55 -11.18
N GLN A 23 -28.62 17.99 -12.31
CA GLN A 23 -28.27 17.44 -13.63
C GLN A 23 -26.76 17.58 -13.90
N ARG A 24 -26.16 18.75 -13.65
CA ARG A 24 -24.70 18.95 -13.78
C ARG A 24 -23.88 18.04 -12.86
N VAL A 25 -24.32 17.83 -11.62
CA VAL A 25 -23.64 16.92 -10.68
C VAL A 25 -23.72 15.47 -11.19
N VAL A 26 -24.87 15.04 -11.70
CA VAL A 26 -25.08 13.69 -12.23
C VAL A 26 -24.28 13.45 -13.52
N ASP A 27 -24.27 14.43 -14.42
CA ASP A 27 -23.50 14.37 -15.68
C ASP A 27 -21.99 14.55 -15.44
N GLY A 28 -21.59 14.88 -14.21
CA GLY A 28 -20.20 15.15 -13.87
C GLY A 28 -19.68 16.40 -14.57
N THR A 29 -20.51 17.40 -14.85
CA THR A 29 -20.13 18.68 -15.47
C THR A 29 -20.35 19.86 -14.51
N PRO A 30 -19.73 19.84 -13.30
CA PRO A 30 -19.90 20.91 -12.33
C PRO A 30 -19.33 22.23 -12.86
N SER A 31 -20.03 23.33 -12.62
CA SER A 31 -19.61 24.69 -12.98
C SER A 31 -19.01 25.43 -11.78
N GLN A 32 -19.36 25.06 -10.55
CA GLN A 32 -18.87 25.76 -9.36
C GLN A 32 -17.47 25.31 -8.96
N GLN A 33 -16.65 26.22 -8.43
CA GLN A 33 -15.23 25.93 -8.13
C GLN A 33 -15.08 24.77 -7.12
N LYS A 34 -15.91 24.75 -6.07
CA LYS A 34 -15.88 23.71 -5.03
C LYS A 34 -16.22 22.32 -5.58
N THR A 35 -17.27 22.22 -6.39
CA THR A 35 -17.72 20.95 -6.98
C THR A 35 -16.79 20.48 -8.10
N ARG A 36 -16.16 21.40 -8.85
CA ARG A 36 -15.05 21.09 -9.76
C ARG A 36 -13.85 20.47 -9.04
N ALA A 37 -13.43 21.03 -7.91
CA ALA A 37 -12.35 20.46 -7.10
C ALA A 37 -12.69 19.05 -6.57
N LEU A 38 -13.94 18.83 -6.15
CA LEU A 38 -14.41 17.51 -5.75
C LEU A 38 -14.44 16.52 -6.92
N LYS A 39 -14.80 16.96 -8.13
CA LYS A 39 -14.74 16.10 -9.32
C LYS A 39 -13.30 15.67 -9.61
N LEU A 40 -12.36 16.62 -9.62
CA LEU A 40 -10.94 16.35 -9.90
C LEU A 40 -10.33 15.35 -8.90
N SER A 41 -10.75 15.39 -7.64
CA SER A 41 -10.31 14.45 -6.60
C SER A 41 -11.10 13.13 -6.58
N GLY A 42 -12.09 12.94 -7.47
CA GLY A 42 -12.95 11.75 -7.47
C GLY A 42 -13.92 11.67 -6.28
N ARG A 43 -14.12 12.76 -5.56
CA ARG A 43 -14.97 12.83 -4.35
C ARG A 43 -16.34 13.46 -4.60
N LEU A 44 -16.64 13.91 -5.83
CA LEU A 44 -17.95 14.42 -6.18
C LEU A 44 -18.98 13.29 -6.15
N SER A 45 -19.97 13.43 -5.28
CA SER A 45 -21.09 12.48 -5.16
C SER A 45 -22.43 13.18 -5.34
N VAL A 46 -23.46 12.42 -5.73
CA VAL A 46 -24.83 12.94 -5.81
C VAL A 46 -25.43 13.01 -4.41
N CYS A 47 -25.38 14.19 -3.79
CA CYS A 47 -25.98 14.47 -2.49
C CYS A 47 -26.50 15.90 -2.41
N GLN A 48 -27.39 16.17 -1.46
CA GLN A 48 -28.04 17.47 -1.29
C GLN A 48 -27.02 18.61 -1.07
N GLN A 49 -25.92 18.33 -0.36
CA GLN A 49 -24.88 19.34 -0.11
C GLN A 49 -24.16 19.76 -1.39
N HIS A 50 -23.76 18.81 -2.24
CA HIS A 50 -23.07 19.10 -3.49
C HIS A 50 -23.99 19.78 -4.49
N VAL A 51 -25.26 19.39 -4.54
CA VAL A 51 -26.28 20.04 -5.37
C VAL A 51 -26.51 21.49 -4.91
N ALA A 52 -26.56 21.73 -3.60
CA ALA A 52 -26.66 23.09 -3.07
C ALA A 52 -25.46 23.96 -3.44
N TRP A 53 -24.24 23.43 -3.26
CA TRP A 53 -23.03 24.15 -3.69
C TRP A 53 -23.02 24.43 -5.19
N GLU A 54 -23.42 23.45 -6.01
CA GLU A 54 -23.49 23.59 -7.47
C GLU A 54 -24.56 24.61 -7.92
N ALA A 55 -25.64 24.75 -7.15
CA ALA A 55 -26.67 25.79 -7.36
C ALA A 55 -26.26 27.17 -6.81
N GLY A 56 -25.03 27.32 -6.30
CA GLY A 56 -24.54 28.57 -5.71
C GLY A 56 -25.15 28.88 -4.34
N LYS A 57 -25.68 27.88 -3.63
CA LYS A 57 -26.29 28.03 -2.31
C LYS A 57 -25.38 27.47 -1.22
N SER A 58 -25.26 28.20 -0.12
CA SER A 58 -24.42 27.80 1.01
C SER A 58 -25.06 26.70 1.86
N SER A 59 -26.40 26.61 1.87
CA SER A 59 -27.16 25.68 2.71
C SER A 59 -27.98 24.70 1.89
N ARG A 60 -27.95 23.43 2.30
CA ARG A 60 -28.79 22.34 1.77
C ARG A 60 -30.17 22.25 2.43
N THR A 61 -30.42 22.99 3.52
CA THR A 61 -31.67 22.91 4.30
C THR A 61 -32.93 22.98 3.44
N PRO A 62 -33.03 23.86 2.42
CA PRO A 62 -34.25 23.96 1.62
C PRO A 62 -34.60 22.72 0.78
N ILE A 63 -33.64 21.83 0.57
CA ILE A 63 -33.77 20.60 -0.24
C ILE A 63 -33.47 19.35 0.59
N SER A 64 -33.52 19.46 1.92
CA SER A 64 -33.12 18.41 2.85
C SER A 64 -34.18 18.20 3.94
N GLY A 65 -34.39 16.95 4.33
CA GLY A 65 -35.35 16.57 5.38
C GLY A 65 -36.80 16.57 4.92
N ASP A 66 -37.71 16.22 5.83
CA ASP A 66 -39.13 16.01 5.52
C ASP A 66 -39.90 17.32 5.28
N GLY A 67 -39.48 18.41 5.95
CA GLY A 67 -40.01 19.76 5.77
C GLY A 67 -39.24 20.62 4.75
N ALA A 68 -38.63 20.01 3.73
CA ALA A 68 -37.90 20.74 2.70
C ALA A 68 -38.82 21.72 1.97
N LYS A 69 -38.34 22.95 1.72
CA LYS A 69 -39.07 23.95 0.93
C LYS A 69 -39.35 23.46 -0.49
N TRP A 70 -38.40 22.73 -1.07
CA TRP A 70 -38.52 22.13 -2.40
C TRP A 70 -38.37 20.60 -2.30
N PRO A 71 -39.42 19.88 -1.87
CA PRO A 71 -39.37 18.44 -1.62
C PRO A 71 -39.12 17.64 -2.90
N ARG A 72 -39.53 18.15 -4.06
CA ARG A 72 -39.26 17.52 -5.35
C ARG A 72 -37.77 17.43 -5.66
N VAL A 73 -37.00 18.50 -5.39
CA VAL A 73 -35.54 18.47 -5.56
C VAL A 73 -34.93 17.38 -4.70
N ARG A 74 -35.37 17.26 -3.44
CA ARG A 74 -34.91 16.20 -2.52
C ARG A 74 -35.19 14.82 -3.11
N ASP A 75 -36.41 14.59 -3.61
CA ASP A 75 -36.81 13.29 -4.15
C ASP A 75 -36.04 12.94 -5.44
N GLU A 76 -35.78 13.94 -6.29
CA GLU A 76 -34.93 13.81 -7.48
C GLU A 76 -33.47 13.50 -7.13
N VAL A 77 -32.92 14.14 -6.08
CA VAL A 77 -31.58 13.84 -5.56
C VAL A 77 -31.51 12.39 -5.07
N GLU A 78 -32.50 11.92 -4.32
CA GLU A 78 -32.53 10.53 -3.84
C GLU A 78 -32.70 9.53 -5.00
N ARG A 79 -33.52 9.85 -6.01
CA ARG A 79 -33.64 9.02 -7.22
C ARG A 79 -32.31 8.96 -7.97
N ALA A 80 -31.64 10.09 -8.14
CA ALA A 80 -30.35 10.18 -8.80
C ALA A 80 -29.26 9.40 -8.04
N LYS A 81 -29.23 9.53 -6.71
CA LYS A 81 -28.31 8.80 -5.84
C LYS A 81 -28.50 7.28 -5.95
N ARG A 82 -29.75 6.80 -5.98
CA ARG A 82 -30.06 5.38 -6.22
C ARG A 82 -29.63 4.94 -7.61
N TYR A 83 -29.92 5.75 -8.63
CA TYR A 83 -29.54 5.46 -10.02
C TYR A 83 -28.02 5.34 -10.19
N VAL A 84 -27.25 6.33 -9.72
CA VAL A 84 -25.78 6.33 -9.80
C VAL A 84 -25.18 5.22 -8.92
N GLY A 85 -25.72 5.01 -7.72
CA GLY A 85 -25.27 3.93 -6.84
C GLY A 85 -25.64 2.51 -7.33
N ALA A 86 -26.70 2.37 -8.13
CA ALA A 86 -27.03 1.12 -8.82
C ALA A 86 -26.13 0.91 -10.04
N ALA A 87 -25.89 1.97 -10.83
CA ALA A 87 -24.96 1.93 -11.96
C ALA A 87 -23.55 1.49 -11.51
N ALA A 88 -23.03 2.08 -10.44
CA ALA A 88 -21.73 1.74 -9.86
C ALA A 88 -21.64 0.28 -9.36
N ARG A 89 -22.76 -0.32 -8.92
CA ARG A 89 -22.81 -1.73 -8.51
C ARG A 89 -22.99 -2.70 -9.68
N SER A 90 -23.60 -2.24 -10.78
CA SER A 90 -23.94 -3.08 -11.92
C SER A 90 -22.83 -3.19 -12.97
N GLN A 91 -21.83 -2.32 -12.96
CA GLN A 91 -20.67 -2.42 -13.85
C GLN A 91 -19.38 -2.23 -13.05
N PRO A 92 -18.58 -3.30 -12.85
CA PRO A 92 -17.21 -3.11 -12.40
C PRO A 92 -16.49 -2.35 -13.49
N ASP A 93 -16.11 -1.11 -13.17
CA ASP A 93 -15.34 -0.21 -14.02
C ASP A 93 -14.22 -0.99 -14.71
N PRO A 94 -14.08 -0.95 -16.04
CA PRO A 94 -12.96 -1.56 -16.74
C PRO A 94 -11.61 -1.17 -16.09
N GLY A 95 -11.50 0.05 -15.59
CA GLY A 95 -10.35 0.53 -14.82
C GLY A 95 -10.15 -0.21 -13.49
N GLU A 96 -11.21 -0.51 -12.75
CA GLU A 96 -11.12 -1.32 -11.52
C GLU A 96 -10.68 -2.76 -11.80
N ARG A 97 -11.13 -3.36 -12.91
CA ARG A 97 -10.67 -4.72 -13.29
C ARG A 97 -9.19 -4.71 -13.65
N SER A 98 -8.74 -3.69 -14.38
CA SER A 98 -7.32 -3.51 -14.70
C SER A 98 -6.49 -3.30 -13.43
N ALA A 99 -6.93 -2.40 -12.56
CA ALA A 99 -6.26 -2.11 -11.29
C ALA A 99 -6.21 -3.36 -10.39
N ARG A 100 -7.28 -4.14 -10.29
CA ARG A 100 -7.28 -5.40 -9.51
C ARG A 100 -6.30 -6.43 -10.08
N LYS A 101 -6.19 -6.55 -11.40
CA LYS A 101 -5.21 -7.43 -12.05
C LYS A 101 -3.77 -6.97 -11.78
N GLU A 102 -3.52 -5.68 -11.91
CA GLU A 102 -2.22 -5.07 -11.59
C GLU A 102 -1.85 -5.27 -10.12
N LEU A 103 -2.79 -5.04 -9.21
CA LEU A 103 -2.59 -5.24 -7.77
C LEU A 103 -2.32 -6.72 -7.43
N ALA A 104 -2.96 -7.66 -8.13
CA ALA A 104 -2.66 -9.08 -8.00
C ALA A 104 -1.26 -9.43 -8.54
N ALA A 105 -0.87 -8.87 -9.69
CA ALA A 105 0.46 -9.06 -10.27
C ALA A 105 1.56 -8.52 -9.35
N LEU A 106 1.41 -7.28 -8.87
CA LEU A 106 2.35 -6.66 -7.93
C LEU A 106 2.47 -7.45 -6.62
N ARG A 107 1.38 -8.02 -6.11
CA ARG A 107 1.41 -8.90 -4.92
C ARG A 107 2.20 -10.18 -5.17
N ALA A 108 2.05 -10.78 -6.35
CA ALA A 108 2.80 -11.97 -6.73
C ALA A 108 4.30 -11.65 -6.87
N GLU A 109 4.63 -10.52 -7.48
CA GLU A 109 6.02 -10.06 -7.63
C GLU A 109 6.68 -9.78 -6.28
N ILE A 110 6.00 -9.09 -5.36
CA ILE A 110 6.49 -8.86 -4.00
C ILE A 110 6.73 -10.19 -3.27
N ALA A 111 5.85 -11.17 -3.45
CA ALA A 111 6.04 -12.50 -2.85
C ALA A 111 7.30 -13.20 -3.41
N ALA A 112 7.49 -13.15 -4.74
CA ALA A 112 8.66 -13.72 -5.41
C ALA A 112 9.97 -13.06 -4.96
N LEU A 113 10.02 -11.73 -4.91
CA LEU A 113 11.20 -10.98 -4.44
C LEU A 113 11.52 -11.27 -2.97
N ARG A 114 10.50 -11.48 -2.12
CA ARG A 114 10.72 -11.88 -0.72
C ARG A 114 11.30 -13.28 -0.61
N THR A 115 10.87 -14.22 -1.45
CA THR A 115 11.47 -15.56 -1.47
C THR A 115 12.90 -15.55 -1.97
N GLU A 116 13.19 -14.81 -3.04
CA GLU A 116 14.54 -14.66 -3.58
C GLU A 116 15.49 -14.03 -2.56
N ARG A 117 15.07 -12.93 -1.91
CA ARG A 117 15.86 -12.30 -0.84
C ARG A 117 16.17 -13.24 0.31
N ARG A 118 15.23 -14.13 0.69
CA ARG A 118 15.46 -15.12 1.75
C ARG A 118 16.53 -16.13 1.35
N ILE A 119 16.49 -16.63 0.11
CA ILE A 119 17.49 -17.56 -0.44
C ILE A 119 18.87 -16.90 -0.43
N LEU A 120 18.98 -15.71 -1.02
CA LEU A 120 20.25 -14.98 -1.08
C LEU A 120 20.83 -14.67 0.31
N THR A 121 19.98 -14.37 1.29
CA THR A 121 20.42 -14.16 2.68
C THR A 121 20.96 -15.45 3.28
N ALA A 122 20.28 -16.59 3.07
CA ALA A 122 20.74 -17.89 3.56
C ALA A 122 22.06 -18.32 2.91
N GLU A 123 22.24 -18.09 1.60
CA GLU A 123 23.49 -18.37 0.89
C GLU A 123 24.64 -17.52 1.41
N ARG A 124 24.40 -16.23 1.63
CA ARG A 124 25.38 -15.32 2.22
C ARG A 124 25.80 -15.78 3.61
N ASP A 125 24.83 -16.13 4.46
CA ASP A 125 25.11 -16.56 5.84
C ASP A 125 25.88 -17.89 5.86
N LEU A 126 25.56 -18.82 4.95
CA LEU A 126 26.32 -20.05 4.76
C LEU A 126 27.76 -19.77 4.30
N ALA A 127 27.96 -18.82 3.38
CA ALA A 127 29.30 -18.43 2.92
C ALA A 127 30.13 -17.82 4.07
N PHE A 128 29.52 -16.98 4.90
CA PHE A 128 30.18 -16.46 6.10
C PHE A 128 30.55 -17.56 7.09
N ALA A 129 29.65 -18.51 7.34
CA ALA A 129 29.92 -19.64 8.23
C ALA A 129 31.09 -20.51 7.72
N LYS A 130 31.14 -20.80 6.41
CA LYS A 130 32.26 -21.53 5.79
C LYS A 130 33.59 -20.79 5.93
N SER A 131 33.60 -19.49 5.66
CA SER A 131 34.81 -18.66 5.81
C SER A 131 35.29 -18.63 7.26
N ALA A 132 34.38 -18.50 8.23
CA ALA A 132 34.72 -18.54 9.66
C ALA A 132 35.30 -19.90 10.08
N ALA A 133 34.70 -21.01 9.63
CA ALA A 133 35.21 -22.35 9.92
C ALA A 133 36.61 -22.59 9.32
N LEU A 134 36.86 -22.11 8.11
CA LEU A 134 38.17 -22.22 7.47
C LEU A 134 39.25 -21.43 8.24
N LEU A 135 38.91 -20.24 8.76
CA LEU A 135 39.82 -19.47 9.59
C LEU A 135 40.18 -20.20 10.89
N LEU A 136 39.20 -20.81 11.57
CA LEU A 136 39.45 -21.61 12.78
C LEU A 136 40.37 -22.80 12.49
N LEU A 137 40.12 -23.54 11.41
CA LEU A 137 40.95 -24.66 11.01
C LEU A 137 42.39 -24.24 10.66
N LEU A 138 42.56 -23.08 10.02
CA LEU A 138 43.89 -22.49 9.78
C LEU A 138 44.59 -22.10 11.08
N GLU A 139 43.87 -21.59 12.08
CA GLU A 139 44.43 -21.28 13.39
C GLU A 139 44.85 -22.56 14.14
N GLU A 140 44.05 -23.62 14.10
CA GLU A 140 44.39 -24.92 14.67
C GLU A 140 45.65 -25.52 14.03
N LEU A 141 45.73 -25.53 12.70
CA LEU A 141 46.92 -26.01 11.97
C LEU A 141 48.18 -25.19 12.31
N LYS A 142 48.03 -23.88 12.52
CA LYS A 142 49.14 -23.03 12.96
C LYS A 142 49.59 -23.40 14.37
N ARG A 143 48.66 -23.68 15.29
CA ARG A 143 49.00 -24.13 16.66
C ARG A 143 49.72 -25.47 16.65
N GLU A 144 49.26 -26.43 15.84
CA GLU A 144 49.91 -27.73 15.71
C GLU A 144 51.33 -27.63 15.13
N ARG A 145 51.54 -26.77 14.11
CA ARG A 145 52.88 -26.51 13.55
C ARG A 145 53.82 -25.75 14.49
N LEU A 146 53.27 -25.02 15.47
CA LEU A 146 54.04 -24.28 16.47
C LEU A 146 54.40 -25.11 17.70
N VAL A 147 54.01 -26.39 17.77
CA VAL A 147 54.64 -27.31 18.73
C VAL A 147 56.10 -27.42 18.31
N PRO A 148 57.06 -26.92 19.11
CA PRO A 148 58.46 -27.09 18.77
C PRO A 148 58.70 -28.60 18.71
N VAL A 149 59.10 -29.07 17.53
CA VAL A 149 59.79 -30.35 17.43
C VAL A 149 61.10 -30.10 18.16
N THR A 150 61.09 -30.29 19.49
CA THR A 150 62.33 -30.46 20.23
C THR A 150 63.06 -31.56 19.50
N SER A 151 64.20 -31.21 18.91
CA SER A 151 64.98 -32.17 18.15
C SER A 151 65.23 -33.38 19.05
N GLU A 152 65.33 -34.58 18.48
CA GLU A 152 65.65 -35.77 19.28
C GLU A 152 66.90 -35.52 20.14
N ASP A 153 67.83 -34.71 19.64
CA ASP A 153 69.03 -34.24 20.34
C ASP A 153 68.70 -33.38 21.57
N GLU A 154 67.75 -32.44 21.51
CA GLU A 154 67.32 -31.65 22.68
C GLU A 154 66.64 -32.52 23.74
N ARG A 155 65.86 -33.53 23.31
CA ARG A 155 65.22 -34.50 24.21
C ARG A 155 66.24 -35.41 24.89
N LEU A 156 67.25 -35.86 24.13
CA LEU A 156 68.37 -36.65 24.66
C LEU A 156 69.25 -35.81 25.60
N ALA A 157 69.49 -34.54 25.27
CA ALA A 157 70.26 -33.62 26.12
C ALA A 157 69.56 -33.34 27.45
N THR A 158 68.24 -33.09 27.44
CA THR A 158 67.47 -32.91 28.69
C THR A 158 67.42 -34.18 29.53
N ARG A 159 67.33 -35.36 28.89
CA ARG A 159 67.36 -36.66 29.59
C ARG A 159 68.71 -36.94 30.25
N ARG A 160 69.82 -36.70 29.54
CA ARG A 160 71.18 -36.84 30.10
C ARG A 160 71.42 -35.88 31.27
N ALA A 161 71.00 -34.62 31.14
CA ALA A 161 71.14 -33.65 32.22
C ALA A 161 70.32 -34.02 33.47
N ALA A 162 69.17 -34.69 33.32
CA ALA A 162 68.38 -35.21 34.43
C ALA A 162 69.05 -36.42 35.09
N GLU A 163 69.59 -37.35 34.29
CA GLU A 163 70.32 -38.53 34.77
C GLU A 163 71.60 -38.12 35.54
N GLU A 164 72.35 -37.13 35.05
CA GLU A 164 73.54 -36.59 35.73
C GLU A 164 73.23 -35.95 37.08
N ARG A 165 72.12 -35.21 37.20
CA ARG A 165 71.68 -34.63 38.48
C ARG A 165 71.28 -35.70 39.49
N TYR A 166 70.63 -36.77 39.04
CA TYR A 166 70.25 -37.89 39.90
C TYR A 166 71.49 -38.67 40.37
N ALA A 167 72.50 -38.83 39.51
CA ALA A 167 73.75 -39.49 39.86
C ALA A 167 74.65 -38.68 40.81
N ALA A 168 74.47 -37.35 40.87
CA ALA A 168 75.20 -36.45 41.76
C ALA A 168 74.54 -36.28 43.15
N SER A 169 73.40 -36.94 43.39
CA SER A 169 72.64 -36.93 44.66
C SER A 169 72.98 -38.18 45.49
#